data_AF-A0A938VKG9-F1
#
_entry.id   AF-A0A938VKG9-F1
#
_cell.length_a   1.000
_cell.length_b   1.000
_cell.length_c   1.000
_cell.angle_alpha   90.00
_cell.angle_beta   90.00
_cell.angle_gamma   90.00
#
_symmetry.space_group_name_H-M   'P 1'
#
loop_
_entity.id
_entity.type
_entity.pdbx_description
1 polymer ?
#
loop_
_entity_poly.entity_id
_entity_poly.type
_entity_poly.pdbx_seq_one_letter_code
_entity_poly.pdbx_strand_id
1 'polypeptide(L)'
;MEILNYINGEWIKPNVTEYFDVINPATGKVIAKTPLSTKADVDAAAKAASEAFVGWRRTPVNDRVQYLFKLRNIMREHGDEIAKLITDECGKTFEEAKAEMVRAYENIEVACGMPHMGKGEFVEDIAPGIDEIMIRQPVGVCATIAPFNFPGMIPFWYLPYALAAGNTYVIKPSEKVPMTMQYIFKLIEQ
;
A
#
# COMPACT_ATOMS: atom_id res chain seq x y z
N MET A 1 -18.14 -8.17 6.57
CA MET A 1 -17.27 -8.40 5.39
C MET A 1 -16.33 -9.55 5.70
N GLU A 2 -16.10 -10.52 4.81
CA GLU A 2 -15.04 -11.53 5.01
C GLU A 2 -13.68 -10.91 4.66
N ILE A 3 -12.71 -11.03 5.57
CA ILE A 3 -11.34 -10.54 5.40
C ILE A 3 -10.47 -11.69 4.89
N LEU A 4 -9.77 -11.45 3.80
CA LEU A 4 -8.95 -12.41 3.06
C LEU A 4 -7.54 -11.84 2.92
N ASN A 5 -6.55 -12.69 2.64
CA ASN A 5 -5.24 -12.21 2.20
C ASN A 5 -5.28 -11.99 0.68
N TYR A 6 -4.58 -10.97 0.18
CA TYR A 6 -4.34 -10.80 -1.26
C TYR A 6 -2.86 -11.11 -1.54
N ILE A 7 -2.59 -12.25 -2.17
CA ILE A 7 -1.23 -12.76 -2.39
C ILE A 7 -1.11 -13.17 -3.85
N ASN A 8 -0.05 -12.70 -4.50
CA ASN A 8 0.26 -13.03 -5.89
C ASN A 8 -0.88 -12.78 -6.89
N GLY A 9 -1.66 -11.70 -6.67
CA GLY A 9 -2.78 -11.37 -7.55
C GLY A 9 -4.07 -12.13 -7.26
N GLU A 10 -4.15 -12.88 -6.17
CA GLU A 10 -5.33 -13.68 -5.82
C GLU A 10 -5.81 -13.43 -4.38
N TRP A 11 -7.13 -13.47 -4.21
CA TRP A 11 -7.78 -13.47 -2.90
C TRP A 11 -7.75 -14.86 -2.27
N ILE A 12 -6.93 -15.03 -1.24
CA ILE A 12 -6.73 -16.30 -0.53
C ILE A 12 -7.42 -16.24 0.82
N LYS A 13 -8.28 -17.23 1.08
CA LYS A 13 -8.83 -17.46 2.42
C LYS A 13 -7.75 -18.06 3.33
N PRO A 14 -7.33 -17.37 4.41
CA PRO A 14 -6.29 -17.89 5.27
C PRO A 14 -6.77 -19.15 5.99
N ASN A 15 -5.93 -20.18 6.04
CA ASN A 15 -6.23 -21.42 6.76
C ASN A 15 -5.90 -21.25 8.25
N VAL A 16 -6.75 -20.52 8.97
CA VAL A 16 -6.56 -20.18 10.39
C VAL A 16 -7.80 -20.50 11.21
N THR A 17 -7.59 -20.82 12.48
CA THR A 17 -8.66 -21.00 13.46
C THR A 17 -8.87 -19.77 14.33
N GLU A 18 -7.86 -18.91 14.42
CA GLU A 18 -7.90 -17.71 15.25
C GLU A 18 -8.26 -16.46 14.44
N TYR A 19 -9.18 -15.68 15.00
CA TYR A 19 -9.68 -14.45 14.41
C TYR A 19 -9.73 -13.35 15.46
N PHE A 20 -9.47 -12.12 15.02
CA PHE A 20 -9.67 -10.91 15.81
C PHE A 20 -11.01 -10.28 15.41
N ASP A 21 -11.87 -9.99 16.40
CA ASP A 21 -13.14 -9.31 16.14
C ASP A 21 -12.91 -7.83 15.84
N VAL A 22 -13.35 -7.39 14.66
CA VAL A 22 -13.37 -5.97 14.28
C VAL A 22 -14.65 -5.37 14.86
N ILE A 23 -14.50 -4.46 15.81
CA ILE A 23 -15.61 -3.86 16.55
C ILE A 23 -15.85 -2.46 16.03
N ASN A 24 -17.09 -2.13 15.69
CA ASN A 24 -17.48 -0.74 15.44
C ASN A 24 -17.43 0.03 16.77
N PRO A 25 -16.52 1.01 16.94
CA PRO A 25 -16.30 1.64 18.24
C PRO A 25 -17.48 2.50 18.71
N ALA A 26 -18.34 2.96 17.81
CA ALA A 26 -19.52 3.75 18.16
C ALA A 26 -20.68 2.88 18.71
N THR A 27 -20.76 1.61 18.29
CA THR A 27 -21.89 0.72 18.64
C THR A 27 -21.51 -0.48 19.50
N GLY A 28 -20.22 -0.80 19.60
CA GLY A 28 -19.70 -1.99 20.28
C GLY A 28 -20.00 -3.31 19.56
N LYS A 29 -20.57 -3.26 18.34
CA LYS A 29 -20.93 -4.47 17.58
C LYS A 29 -19.76 -4.98 16.75
N VAL A 30 -19.64 -6.30 16.63
CA VAL A 30 -18.70 -6.94 15.70
C VAL A 30 -19.19 -6.73 14.26
N ILE A 31 -18.34 -6.18 13.39
CA ILE A 31 -18.65 -5.85 11.98
C ILE A 31 -17.85 -6.68 10.97
N ALA A 32 -16.72 -7.25 11.40
CA ALA A 32 -15.91 -8.19 10.63
C ALA A 32 -15.04 -9.05 11.56
N LYS A 33 -14.35 -10.03 10.98
CA LYS A 33 -13.35 -10.86 11.67
C LYS A 33 -12.07 -10.87 10.86
N THR A 34 -10.98 -10.40 11.45
CA THR A 34 -9.65 -10.42 10.83
C THR A 34 -9.00 -11.77 11.09
N PRO A 35 -8.60 -12.54 10.06
CA PRO A 35 -7.83 -13.76 10.27
C PRO A 35 -6.46 -13.40 10.87
N LEU A 36 -6.04 -14.14 11.89
CA LEU A 36 -4.67 -14.04 12.42
C LEU A 36 -3.74 -14.90 11.54
N SER A 37 -3.37 -14.34 10.39
CA SER A 37 -2.53 -14.99 9.37
C SER A 37 -1.24 -15.57 9.96
N THR A 38 -0.83 -16.70 9.39
CA THR A 38 0.30 -17.50 9.88
C THR A 38 1.63 -17.03 9.29
N LYS A 39 2.73 -17.57 9.83
CA LYS A 39 4.05 -17.43 9.21
C LYS A 39 4.06 -17.90 7.74
N ALA A 40 3.33 -18.96 7.40
CA ALA A 40 3.28 -19.47 6.04
C ALA A 40 2.64 -18.48 5.06
N ASP A 41 1.60 -17.75 5.49
CA ASP A 41 0.97 -16.70 4.69
C ASP A 41 1.95 -15.54 4.42
N VAL A 42 2.71 -15.13 5.45
CA VAL A 42 3.72 -14.08 5.32
C VAL A 42 4.86 -14.53 4.39
N ASP A 43 5.33 -15.77 4.53
CA ASP A 43 6.38 -16.33 3.68
C ASP A 43 5.91 -16.41 2.21
N ALA A 44 4.66 -16.78 1.97
CA ALA A 44 4.06 -16.81 0.63
C ALA A 44 3.98 -15.39 0.02
N ALA A 45 3.52 -14.40 0.79
CA ALA A 45 3.46 -13.00 0.35
C ALA A 45 4.86 -12.44 0.04
N ALA A 46 5.83 -12.68 0.92
CA ALA A 46 7.21 -12.23 0.74
C ALA A 46 7.87 -12.89 -0.48
N LYS A 47 7.64 -14.20 -0.69
CA LYS A 47 8.13 -14.93 -1.85
C LYS A 47 7.56 -14.37 -3.15
N ALA A 48 6.23 -14.20 -3.24
CA ALA A 48 5.58 -13.64 -4.41
C ALA A 48 6.09 -12.22 -4.73
N ALA A 49 6.23 -11.38 -3.70
CA ALA A 49 6.79 -10.04 -3.87
C ALA A 49 8.25 -10.08 -4.36
N SER A 50 9.06 -11.02 -3.87
CA SER A 50 10.46 -11.17 -4.30
C SER A 50 10.58 -11.66 -5.74
N GLU A 51 9.70 -12.57 -6.17
CA GLU A 51 9.68 -13.07 -7.55
C GLU A 51 9.24 -11.96 -8.52
N ALA A 52 8.20 -11.20 -8.15
CA ALA A 52 7.71 -10.06 -8.95
C ALA A 52 8.73 -8.91 -9.05
N PHE A 53 9.61 -8.74 -8.06
CA PHE A 53 10.60 -7.66 -8.04
C PHE A 53 11.53 -7.66 -9.26
N VAL A 54 11.92 -8.85 -9.74
CA VAL A 54 12.83 -9.00 -10.90
C VAL A 54 12.28 -8.30 -12.14
N GLY A 55 10.98 -8.46 -12.41
CA GLY A 55 10.29 -7.79 -13.51
C GLY A 55 9.96 -6.34 -13.19
N TRP A 56 9.35 -6.09 -12.02
CA TRP A 56 8.85 -4.77 -11.65
C TRP A 56 9.93 -3.68 -11.60
N ARG A 57 11.13 -4.00 -11.09
CA ARG A 57 12.24 -3.04 -11.05
C ARG A 57 12.71 -2.60 -12.44
N ARG A 58 12.44 -3.41 -13.48
CA ARG A 58 12.84 -3.16 -14.87
C ARG A 58 11.76 -2.41 -15.66
N THR A 59 10.53 -2.37 -15.16
CA THR A 59 9.48 -1.51 -15.71
C THR A 59 9.93 -0.04 -15.64
N PRO A 60 9.96 0.72 -16.76
CA PRO A 60 10.36 2.13 -16.74
C PRO A 60 9.56 2.95 -15.71
N VAL A 61 10.22 3.92 -15.06
CA VAL A 61 9.59 4.74 -14.01
C VAL A 61 8.33 5.46 -14.50
N ASN A 62 8.31 5.91 -15.76
CA ASN A 62 7.16 6.57 -16.37
C ASN A 62 5.95 5.64 -16.50
N ASP A 63 6.18 4.34 -16.69
CA ASP A 63 5.11 3.33 -16.79
C ASP A 63 4.62 2.94 -15.40
N ARG A 64 5.53 2.79 -14.42
CA ARG A 64 5.17 2.48 -13.03
C ARG A 64 4.21 3.51 -12.44
N VAL A 65 4.44 4.80 -12.71
CA VAL A 65 3.57 5.87 -12.19
C VAL A 65 2.19 5.92 -12.86
N GLN A 66 1.99 5.32 -14.04
CA GLN A 66 0.65 5.26 -14.66
C GLN A 66 -0.33 4.42 -13.82
N TYR A 67 0.15 3.32 -13.21
CA TYR A 67 -0.65 2.52 -12.28
C TYR A 67 -1.05 3.33 -11.04
N LEU A 68 -0.17 4.22 -10.56
CA LEU A 68 -0.47 5.11 -9.44
C LEU A 68 -1.49 6.18 -9.81
N PHE A 69 -1.43 6.75 -11.02
CA PHE A 69 -2.48 7.65 -11.51
C PHE A 69 -3.84 6.95 -11.59
N LYS A 70 -3.88 5.71 -12.10
CA LYS A 70 -5.11 4.90 -12.14
C LYS A 70 -5.64 4.67 -10.72
N LEU A 71 -4.78 4.23 -9.80
CA LEU A 71 -5.13 3.99 -8.40
C LEU A 71 -5.68 5.25 -7.72
N ARG A 72 -5.04 6.40 -7.91
CA ARG A 72 -5.53 7.68 -7.37
C ARG A 72 -6.93 8.00 -7.86
N ASN A 73 -7.19 7.82 -9.15
CA ASN A 73 -8.47 8.16 -9.74
C ASN A 73 -9.58 7.24 -9.22
N ILE A 74 -9.38 5.92 -9.27
CA ILE A 74 -10.39 4.96 -8.79
C ILE A 74 -10.66 5.12 -7.29
N MET A 75 -9.64 5.39 -6.47
CA MET A 75 -9.87 5.64 -5.05
C MET A 75 -10.66 6.93 -4.80
N ARG A 76 -10.46 7.98 -5.62
CA ARG A 76 -11.26 9.21 -5.52
C ARG A 76 -12.71 9.00 -5.94
N GLU A 77 -12.95 8.19 -6.96
CA GLU A 77 -14.29 7.79 -7.40
C GLU A 77 -15.05 7.05 -6.29
N HIS A 78 -14.35 6.23 -5.51
CA HIS A 78 -14.90 5.47 -4.38
C HIS A 78 -14.62 6.09 -3.00
N GLY A 79 -14.36 7.39 -2.96
CA GLY A 79 -13.90 8.07 -1.74
C GLY A 79 -14.91 8.01 -0.59
N ASP A 80 -16.20 8.09 -0.89
CA ASP A 80 -17.27 8.04 0.13
C ASP A 80 -17.44 6.62 0.69
N GLU A 81 -17.31 5.57 -0.14
CA GLU A 81 -17.31 4.18 0.33
C GLU A 81 -16.12 3.89 1.23
N ILE A 82 -14.93 4.36 0.85
CA ILE A 82 -13.72 4.22 1.67
C ILE A 82 -13.91 4.96 3.00
N ALA A 83 -14.35 6.22 2.98
CA ALA A 83 -14.56 7.01 4.18
C ALA A 83 -15.58 6.37 5.13
N LYS A 84 -16.66 5.77 4.60
CA LYS A 84 -17.63 5.03 5.41
C LYS A 84 -17.00 3.84 6.13
N LEU A 85 -16.15 3.06 5.45
CA LEU A 85 -15.43 1.95 6.09
C LEU A 85 -14.54 2.45 7.23
N ILE A 86 -13.77 3.52 7.01
CA ILE A 86 -12.93 4.14 8.04
C ILE A 86 -13.78 4.59 9.24
N THR A 87 -14.91 5.24 9.01
CA THR A 87 -15.85 5.62 10.09
C THR A 87 -16.35 4.39 10.85
N ASP A 88 -16.75 3.34 10.15
CA ASP A 88 -17.31 2.13 10.76
C ASP A 88 -16.29 1.36 11.62
N GLU A 89 -15.03 1.26 11.19
CA GLU A 89 -14.01 0.45 11.88
C GLU A 89 -13.07 1.27 12.78
N CYS A 90 -12.75 2.51 12.43
CA CYS A 90 -11.85 3.38 13.21
C CYS A 90 -12.62 4.33 14.15
N GLY A 91 -13.89 4.64 13.86
CA GLY A 91 -14.72 5.53 14.68
C GLY A 91 -14.54 7.02 14.42
N LYS A 92 -13.80 7.41 13.38
CA LYS A 92 -13.71 8.81 12.93
C LYS A 92 -15.04 9.31 12.40
N THR A 93 -15.29 10.61 12.51
CA THR A 93 -16.40 11.20 11.76
C THR A 93 -16.17 11.02 10.26
N PHE A 94 -17.26 10.99 9.49
CA PHE A 94 -17.18 10.81 8.03
C PHE A 94 -16.32 11.88 7.36
N GLU A 95 -16.41 13.14 7.82
CA GLU A 95 -15.59 14.24 7.29
C GLU A 95 -14.10 14.08 7.61
N GLU A 96 -13.75 13.62 8.82
CA GLU A 96 -12.35 13.31 9.17
C GLU A 96 -11.81 12.14 8.33
N ALA A 97 -12.64 11.13 8.06
CA ALA A 97 -12.29 10.01 7.20
C ALA A 97 -12.07 10.46 5.74
N LYS A 98 -12.90 11.38 5.21
CA LYS A 98 -12.67 11.99 3.89
C LYS A 98 -11.38 12.80 3.85
N ALA A 99 -11.14 13.61 4.88
CA ALA A 99 -9.91 14.40 4.99
C ALA A 99 -8.66 13.51 5.05
N GLU A 100 -8.72 12.37 5.77
CA GLU A 100 -7.66 11.36 5.75
C GLU A 100 -7.39 10.85 4.34
N MET A 101 -8.42 10.53 3.58
CA MET A 101 -8.25 9.99 2.23
C MET A 101 -7.68 11.02 1.25
N VAL A 102 -7.98 12.31 1.42
CA VAL A 102 -7.29 13.38 0.68
C VAL A 102 -5.77 13.28 0.86
N ARG A 103 -5.29 13.07 2.09
CA ARG A 103 -3.85 12.89 2.38
C ARG A 103 -3.28 11.63 1.74
N ALA A 104 -4.06 10.56 1.62
CA ALA A 104 -3.65 9.36 0.88
C ALA A 104 -3.45 9.66 -0.61
N TYR A 105 -4.39 10.39 -1.24
CA TYR A 105 -4.29 10.78 -2.65
C TYR A 105 -3.09 11.67 -2.92
N GLU A 106 -2.85 12.66 -2.07
CA GLU A 106 -1.70 13.57 -2.18
C GLU A 106 -0.37 12.81 -2.14
N ASN A 107 -0.25 11.75 -1.32
CA ASN A 107 0.95 10.92 -1.33
C ASN A 107 1.13 10.14 -2.63
N ILE A 108 0.04 9.67 -3.25
CA ILE A 108 0.10 9.05 -4.58
C ILE A 108 0.55 10.09 -5.62
N GLU A 109 0.00 11.29 -5.57
CA GLU A 109 0.32 12.38 -6.50
C GLU A 109 1.80 12.81 -6.40
N VAL A 110 2.34 12.92 -5.18
CA VAL A 110 3.78 13.18 -4.99
C VAL A 110 4.62 12.02 -5.52
N ALA A 111 4.25 10.76 -5.22
CA ALA A 111 4.97 9.59 -5.73
C ALA A 111 4.98 9.50 -7.27
N CYS A 112 3.96 10.02 -7.95
CA CYS A 112 3.98 10.13 -9.43
C CYS A 112 5.11 11.03 -9.95
N GLY A 113 5.69 11.90 -9.12
CA GLY A 113 6.90 12.67 -9.42
C GLY A 113 8.21 11.86 -9.43
N MET A 114 8.15 10.54 -9.24
CA MET A 114 9.34 9.67 -9.19
C MET A 114 10.29 9.76 -10.40
N PRO A 115 9.85 10.04 -11.65
CA PRO A 115 10.79 10.27 -12.76
C PRO A 115 11.79 11.41 -12.48
N HIS A 116 11.39 12.40 -11.68
CA HIS A 116 12.28 13.45 -11.20
C HIS A 116 12.98 13.08 -9.89
N MET A 117 12.24 12.60 -8.88
CA MET A 117 12.80 12.31 -7.55
C MET A 117 13.79 11.13 -7.53
N GLY A 118 13.68 10.22 -8.51
CA GLY A 118 14.54 9.05 -8.66
C GLY A 118 15.85 9.32 -9.41
N LYS A 119 16.09 10.57 -9.86
CA LYS A 119 17.35 10.92 -10.52
C LYS A 119 18.54 10.70 -9.59
N GLY A 120 19.62 10.21 -10.20
CA GLY A 120 20.93 10.12 -9.58
C GLY A 120 21.67 11.46 -9.60
N GLU A 121 22.96 11.40 -9.28
CA GLU A 121 23.87 12.54 -9.34
C GLU A 121 25.04 12.20 -10.26
N PHE A 122 25.66 13.23 -10.82
CA PHE A 122 26.77 13.12 -11.76
C PHE A 122 27.74 14.26 -11.54
N VAL A 123 29.03 13.92 -11.50
CA VAL A 123 30.12 14.89 -11.39
C VAL A 123 31.18 14.51 -12.42
N GLU A 124 31.50 15.44 -13.33
CA GLU A 124 32.58 15.30 -14.30
C GLU A 124 33.94 15.61 -13.65
N ASP A 125 35.00 14.98 -14.16
CA ASP A 125 36.40 15.33 -13.85
C ASP A 125 36.74 15.39 -12.35
N ILE A 126 36.27 14.42 -11.57
CA ILE A 126 36.72 14.28 -10.16
C ILE A 126 38.23 14.00 -10.07
N ALA A 127 38.81 13.49 -11.17
CA ALA A 127 40.24 13.36 -11.44
C ALA A 127 40.48 13.30 -12.97
N PRO A 128 41.72 13.46 -13.47
CA PRO A 128 41.99 13.46 -14.91
C PRO A 128 41.45 12.19 -15.62
N GLY A 129 40.42 12.36 -16.46
CA GLY A 129 39.79 11.27 -17.20
C GLY A 129 38.87 10.38 -16.37
N ILE A 130 38.38 10.84 -15.22
CA ILE A 130 37.50 10.09 -14.31
C ILE A 130 36.27 10.93 -13.94
N ASP A 131 35.10 10.42 -14.31
CA ASP A 131 33.79 10.93 -13.87
C ASP A 131 33.20 10.03 -12.76
N GLU A 132 32.29 10.60 -11.96
CA GLU A 132 31.55 9.87 -10.93
C GLU A 132 30.04 9.93 -11.16
N ILE A 133 29.38 8.78 -11.06
CA ILE A 133 27.92 8.63 -11.25
C ILE A 133 27.32 7.93 -10.04
N MET A 134 26.32 8.55 -9.41
CA MET A 134 25.47 7.91 -8.42
C MET A 134 24.14 7.52 -9.05
N ILE A 135 23.72 6.26 -8.87
CA ILE A 135 22.45 5.75 -9.37
C ILE A 135 21.60 5.29 -8.19
N ARG A 136 20.38 5.83 -8.07
CA ARG A 136 19.38 5.32 -7.13
C ARG A 136 18.78 4.03 -7.66
N GLN A 137 18.68 3.00 -6.81
CA GLN A 137 18.11 1.70 -7.15
C GLN A 137 17.09 1.28 -6.10
N PRO A 138 15.99 0.59 -6.49
CA PRO A 138 15.10 -0.02 -5.52
C PRO A 138 15.82 -1.12 -4.74
N VAL A 139 15.44 -1.29 -3.48
CA VAL A 139 16.08 -2.21 -2.52
C VAL A 139 15.51 -3.63 -2.58
N GLY A 140 14.28 -3.81 -3.08
CA GLY A 140 13.66 -5.13 -3.18
C GLY A 140 12.21 -5.15 -2.70
N VAL A 141 11.91 -6.04 -1.77
CA VAL A 141 10.60 -6.14 -1.12
C VAL A 141 10.56 -5.19 0.07
N CYS A 142 9.64 -4.24 0.04
CA CYS A 142 9.34 -3.37 1.18
C CYS A 142 8.07 -3.84 1.90
N ALA A 143 7.94 -3.50 3.17
CA ALA A 143 6.73 -3.80 3.92
C ALA A 143 6.34 -2.69 4.90
N THR A 144 5.04 -2.56 5.14
CA THR A 144 4.50 -1.68 6.20
C THR A 144 3.58 -2.44 7.12
N ILE A 145 3.81 -2.23 8.42
CA ILE A 145 2.93 -2.63 9.50
C ILE A 145 2.21 -1.37 9.96
N ALA A 146 0.94 -1.21 9.57
CA ALA A 146 0.21 0.03 9.81
C ALA A 146 -0.55 -0.01 11.16
N PRO A 147 -0.58 1.11 11.91
CA PRO A 147 -1.39 1.23 13.11
C PRO A 147 -2.86 1.49 12.75
N PHE A 148 -3.74 1.46 13.75
CA PHE A 148 -5.19 1.56 13.53
C PHE A 148 -5.69 2.99 13.28
N ASN A 149 -4.96 4.01 13.75
CA ASN A 149 -5.49 5.37 13.89
C ASN A 149 -5.61 6.13 12.57
N PHE A 150 -5.05 5.63 11.46
CA PHE A 150 -5.21 6.16 10.10
C PHE A 150 -5.10 5.01 9.08
N PRO A 151 -6.16 4.18 8.97
CA PRO A 151 -6.14 2.96 8.17
C PRO A 151 -6.07 3.20 6.66
N GLY A 152 -6.47 4.38 6.18
CA GLY A 152 -6.32 4.79 4.80
C GLY A 152 -5.00 5.52 4.54
N MET A 153 -4.64 6.49 5.37
CA MET A 153 -3.51 7.38 5.07
C MET A 153 -2.13 6.77 5.35
N ILE A 154 -1.88 6.16 6.52
CA ILE A 154 -0.53 5.70 6.88
C ILE A 154 0.02 4.65 5.91
N PRO A 155 -0.76 3.66 5.44
CA PRO A 155 -0.36 2.78 4.35
C PRO A 155 0.21 3.51 3.12
N PHE A 156 -0.40 4.63 2.76
CA PHE A 156 -0.05 5.43 1.57
C PHE A 156 1.09 6.42 1.80
N TRP A 157 1.59 6.57 3.02
CA TRP A 157 2.88 7.26 3.24
C TRP A 157 4.07 6.50 2.65
N TYR A 158 3.91 5.20 2.41
CA TYR A 158 5.02 4.32 2.02
C TYR A 158 4.73 3.57 0.71
N LEU A 159 3.52 3.00 0.56
CA LEU A 159 3.14 2.16 -0.58
C LEU A 159 3.40 2.82 -1.96
N PRO A 160 2.90 4.03 -2.26
CA PRO A 160 3.04 4.60 -3.60
C PRO A 160 4.51 4.92 -3.92
N TYR A 161 5.30 5.38 -2.96
CA TYR A 161 6.73 5.66 -3.16
C TYR A 161 7.53 4.39 -3.40
N ALA A 162 7.28 3.33 -2.63
CA ALA A 162 7.95 2.05 -2.80
C ALA A 162 7.71 1.50 -4.21
N LEU A 163 6.44 1.48 -4.66
CA LEU A 163 6.06 1.02 -5.99
C LEU A 163 6.67 1.90 -7.09
N ALA A 164 6.57 3.23 -6.97
CA ALA A 164 7.11 4.17 -7.95
C ALA A 164 8.64 4.03 -8.09
N ALA A 165 9.36 3.82 -6.99
CA ALA A 165 10.80 3.61 -6.98
C ALA A 165 11.23 2.26 -7.59
N GLY A 166 10.28 1.33 -7.79
CA GLY A 166 10.52 0.02 -8.39
C GLY A 166 10.67 -1.12 -7.39
N ASN A 167 10.26 -0.92 -6.12
CA ASN A 167 10.16 -1.97 -5.12
C ASN A 167 8.81 -2.70 -5.25
N THR A 168 8.75 -3.94 -4.78
CA THR A 168 7.49 -4.62 -4.49
C THR A 168 7.11 -4.39 -3.03
N TYR A 169 5.86 -4.68 -2.66
CA TYR A 169 5.32 -4.20 -1.41
C TYR A 169 4.39 -5.19 -0.72
N VAL A 170 4.56 -5.39 0.58
CA VAL A 170 3.67 -6.16 1.45
C VAL A 170 3.08 -5.23 2.51
N ILE A 171 1.77 -5.28 2.70
CA ILE A 171 1.09 -4.47 3.71
C ILE A 171 0.39 -5.35 4.74
N LYS A 172 0.64 -5.06 6.02
CA LYS A 172 -0.11 -5.61 7.14
C LYS A 172 -0.88 -4.47 7.83
N PRO A 173 -2.17 -4.25 7.50
CA PRO A 173 -2.99 -3.30 8.24
C PRO A 173 -3.15 -3.75 9.71
N SER A 174 -3.60 -2.83 10.57
CA SER A 174 -3.99 -3.21 11.93
C SER A 174 -5.21 -4.13 11.87
N GLU A 175 -5.17 -5.18 12.68
CA GLU A 175 -6.24 -6.16 12.84
C GLU A 175 -7.57 -5.56 13.33
N LYS A 176 -7.52 -4.34 13.88
CA LYS A 176 -8.69 -3.57 14.32
C LYS A 176 -9.41 -2.85 13.18
N VAL A 177 -8.74 -2.60 12.06
CA VAL A 177 -9.24 -1.76 10.96
C VAL A 177 -8.83 -2.32 9.58
N PRO A 178 -9.10 -3.60 9.28
CA PRO A 178 -8.67 -4.23 8.04
C PRO A 178 -9.55 -3.89 6.82
N MET A 179 -10.80 -3.45 7.04
CA MET A 179 -11.84 -3.38 6.02
C MET A 179 -11.53 -2.31 4.99
N THR A 180 -10.96 -1.17 5.41
CA THR A 180 -10.51 -0.10 4.52
C THR A 180 -9.49 -0.63 3.51
N MET A 181 -8.44 -1.31 3.99
CA MET A 181 -7.40 -1.83 3.09
C MET A 181 -7.92 -2.98 2.22
N GLN A 182 -8.77 -3.86 2.77
CA GLN A 182 -9.45 -4.92 2.02
C GLN A 182 -10.23 -4.36 0.82
N TYR A 183 -10.94 -3.25 1.01
CA TYR A 183 -11.68 -2.60 -0.07
C TYR A 183 -10.76 -1.91 -1.07
N ILE A 184 -9.72 -1.20 -0.61
CA ILE A 184 -8.73 -0.59 -1.49
C ILE A 184 -8.03 -1.63 -2.38
N PHE A 185 -7.71 -2.81 -1.86
CA PHE A 185 -7.13 -3.89 -2.66
C PHE A 185 -8.06 -4.41 -3.76
N LYS A 186 -9.39 -4.37 -3.56
CA LYS A 186 -10.37 -4.65 -4.63
C LYS A 186 -10.38 -3.59 -5.71
N LEU A 187 -9.98 -2.36 -5.39
CA LEU A 187 -9.78 -1.30 -6.39
C LEU A 187 -8.44 -1.49 -7.12
N ILE A 188 -7.41 -1.96 -6.43
CA ILE A 188 -6.09 -2.27 -7.02
C ILE A 188 -6.18 -3.42 -8.05
N GLU A 189 -7.06 -4.40 -7.81
CA GLU A 189 -7.29 -5.54 -8.71
C GLU A 189 -7.90 -5.17 -10.08
N GLN A 190 -8.57 -4.01 -10.19
CA GLN A 190 -9.23 -3.54 -11.42
C GLN A 190 -8.27 -2.89 -12.42
#